data_AF-A0A0H3C9A3-F1
#
_entry.id   AF-A0A0H3C9A3-F1
#
_cell.length_a   1.000
_cell.length_b   1.000
_cell.length_c   1.000
_cell.angle_alpha   90.00
_cell.angle_beta   90.00
_cell.angle_gamma   90.00
#
_symmetry.space_group_name_H-M   'P 1'
#
loop_
_entity.id
_entity.type
_entity.pdbx_description
1 polymer ?
#
loop_
_entity_poly.entity_id
_entity_poly.type
_entity_poly.pdbx_seq_one_letter_code
_entity_poly.pdbx_strand_id
1 'polypeptide(L)'
;MANALFLALALLAQDGQASPQSPNAPPSDEYGYVAWCYGALGGYASLYDQVMPEVTRIEKAFPGPDGVEASLKTYPELRAQAQKDMKAFASAITAAEKASPRPISEYGGAQVKRGAAIWQGAGSIDKARLAQMWMSWSPPGDCEKRAKALEMKSSILGRALNYNAVSATSQAPVTAQSAPEQGPAPAPMAPPVAAAASTKAVSKTAPAKPAPAPPKPKAPAVKPAPVAAKEIIIDPANPAPCAGSLIPAKRGGKDVLICKAD
;
A
#
# COMPACT_ATOMS: atom_id res chain seq x y z
N MET A 1 14.96 20.05 43.23
CA MET A 1 14.07 19.02 42.63
C MET A 1 13.22 19.55 41.47
N ALA A 2 13.72 20.52 40.67
CA ALA A 2 12.95 21.11 39.55
C ALA A 2 13.42 20.64 38.15
N ASN A 3 14.58 19.98 38.06
CA ASN A 3 15.16 19.56 36.77
C ASN A 3 14.61 18.23 36.24
N ALA A 4 13.93 17.42 37.06
CA ALA A 4 13.38 16.13 36.61
C ALA A 4 12.06 16.28 35.83
N LEU A 5 11.28 17.34 36.07
CA LEU A 5 10.00 17.55 35.39
C LEU A 5 10.17 18.00 33.93
N PHE A 6 11.25 18.71 33.60
CA PHE A 6 11.49 19.16 32.22
C PHE A 6 11.98 18.04 31.30
N LEU A 7 12.68 17.03 31.82
CA LEU A 7 13.07 15.85 31.05
C LEU A 7 11.87 14.93 30.74
N ALA A 8 10.87 14.87 31.62
CA ALA A 8 9.65 14.09 31.37
C ALA A 8 8.76 14.72 30.27
N LEU A 9 8.71 16.06 30.16
CA LEU A 9 7.93 16.72 29.11
C LEU A 9 8.57 16.62 27.71
N ALA A 10 9.90 16.48 27.62
CA ALA A 10 10.59 16.37 26.34
C ALA A 10 10.36 15.01 25.65
N LEU A 11 10.19 13.92 26.41
CA LEU A 11 9.91 12.60 25.83
C LEU A 11 8.47 12.46 25.30
N LEU A 12 7.48 13.20 25.83
CA LEU A 12 6.11 13.16 25.29
C LEU A 12 5.93 13.97 24.00
N ALA A 13 6.91 14.83 23.63
CA ALA A 13 6.82 15.65 22.42
C ALA A 13 7.27 14.92 21.15
N GLN A 14 7.93 13.76 21.26
CA GLN A 14 8.44 13.01 20.10
C GLN A 14 7.39 12.07 19.48
N ASP A 15 6.35 11.69 20.22
CA ASP A 15 5.20 10.92 19.70
C ASP A 15 4.18 11.76 18.91
N GLY A 16 4.36 13.08 18.88
CA GLY A 16 3.38 14.04 18.32
C GLY A 16 3.83 14.77 17.07
N GLN A 17 5.01 14.50 16.51
CA GLN A 17 5.39 15.08 15.23
C GLN A 17 4.61 14.38 14.11
N ALA A 18 3.40 14.89 13.85
CA ALA A 18 2.72 14.68 12.58
C ALA A 18 3.66 15.11 11.46
N SER A 19 4.42 14.14 10.95
CA SER A 19 5.04 14.23 9.63
C SER A 19 3.96 14.68 8.66
N PRO A 20 4.25 15.55 7.67
CA PRO A 20 3.26 15.93 6.67
C PRO A 20 2.61 14.65 6.15
N GLN A 21 1.32 14.48 6.46
CA GLN A 21 0.62 13.22 6.23
C GLN A 21 0.77 12.91 4.75
N SER A 22 1.47 11.82 4.44
CA SER A 22 1.62 11.33 3.07
C SER A 22 0.23 11.37 2.41
N PRO A 23 0.11 11.76 1.13
CA PRO A 23 -1.18 11.76 0.45
C PRO A 23 -1.87 10.39 0.54
N ASN A 24 -1.08 9.32 0.66
CA ASN A 24 -1.54 7.95 0.84
C ASN A 24 -1.48 7.47 2.29
N ALA A 25 -1.46 8.35 3.28
CA ALA A 25 -1.54 7.98 4.69
C ALA A 25 -2.90 7.31 5.01
N PRO A 26 -2.94 6.38 5.98
CA PRO A 26 -4.18 5.76 6.39
C PRO A 26 -5.16 6.82 6.93
N PRO A 27 -6.47 6.65 6.71
CA PRO A 27 -7.49 7.47 7.36
C PRO A 27 -7.54 7.16 8.87
N SER A 28 -8.14 8.05 9.66
CA SER A 28 -8.18 7.89 11.12
C SER A 28 -9.29 6.95 11.61
N ASP A 29 -10.35 6.75 10.83
CA ASP A 29 -11.47 5.89 11.18
C ASP A 29 -11.11 4.41 11.05
N GLU A 30 -11.71 3.57 11.88
CA GLU A 30 -11.33 2.16 12.02
C GLU A 30 -11.60 1.34 10.73
N TYR A 31 -12.76 1.53 10.10
CA TYR A 31 -13.13 0.83 8.86
C TYR A 31 -12.22 1.21 7.70
N GLY A 32 -12.05 2.52 7.46
CA GLY A 32 -11.17 3.05 6.43
C GLY A 32 -9.71 2.66 6.67
N TYR A 33 -9.26 2.62 7.92
CA TYR A 33 -7.89 2.23 8.27
C TYR A 33 -7.63 0.77 7.91
N VAL A 34 -8.55 -0.14 8.25
CA VAL A 34 -8.42 -1.57 7.92
C VAL A 34 -8.50 -1.79 6.40
N ALA A 35 -9.39 -1.07 5.71
CA ALA A 35 -9.47 -1.08 4.25
C ALA A 35 -8.17 -0.58 3.60
N TRP A 36 -7.57 0.48 4.14
CA TRP A 36 -6.26 0.96 3.70
C TRP A 36 -5.16 -0.08 3.94
N CYS A 37 -5.12 -0.72 5.12
CA CYS A 37 -4.17 -1.79 5.43
C CYS A 37 -4.27 -2.95 4.44
N TYR A 38 -5.50 -3.34 4.07
CA TYR A 38 -5.74 -4.37 3.05
C TYR A 38 -5.11 -4.01 1.71
N GLY A 39 -5.31 -2.78 1.23
CA GLY A 39 -4.72 -2.31 -0.02
C GLY A 39 -3.19 -2.22 0.02
N ALA A 40 -2.66 -1.66 1.10
CA ALA A 40 -1.23 -1.50 1.32
C ALA A 40 -0.50 -2.85 1.35
N LEU A 41 -1.05 -3.81 2.09
CA LEU A 41 -0.48 -5.15 2.21
C LEU A 41 -0.66 -5.96 0.92
N GLY A 42 -1.77 -5.77 0.21
CA GLY A 42 -1.99 -6.36 -1.11
C GLY A 42 -0.95 -5.91 -2.13
N GLY A 43 -0.64 -4.61 -2.17
CA GLY A 43 0.43 -4.08 -3.02
C GLY A 43 1.80 -4.66 -2.66
N TYR A 44 2.13 -4.71 -1.37
CA TYR A 44 3.38 -5.31 -0.87
C TYR A 44 3.51 -6.78 -1.31
N ALA A 45 2.48 -7.59 -1.10
CA ALA A 45 2.48 -9.00 -1.47
C ALA A 45 2.56 -9.23 -2.99
N SER A 46 1.97 -8.31 -3.79
CA SER A 46 2.00 -8.40 -5.25
C SER A 46 3.39 -8.15 -5.85
N LEU A 47 4.24 -7.39 -5.17
CA LEU A 47 5.58 -7.05 -5.62
C LEU A 47 6.62 -8.13 -5.34
N TYR A 48 6.29 -9.12 -4.52
CA TYR A 48 7.23 -10.15 -4.05
C TYR A 48 8.07 -10.75 -5.18
N ASP A 49 7.44 -11.30 -6.21
CA ASP A 49 8.16 -11.99 -7.29
C ASP A 49 9.05 -11.03 -8.11
N GLN A 50 8.68 -9.75 -8.18
CA GLN A 50 9.44 -8.72 -8.86
C GLN A 50 10.69 -8.30 -8.09
N VAL A 51 10.61 -8.23 -6.75
CA VAL A 51 11.71 -7.73 -5.90
C VAL A 51 12.68 -8.80 -5.46
N MET A 52 12.23 -10.05 -5.31
CA MET A 52 13.04 -11.14 -4.76
C MET A 52 14.41 -11.37 -5.44
N PRO A 53 14.57 -11.21 -6.77
CA PRO A 53 15.90 -11.32 -7.39
C PRO A 53 16.90 -10.29 -6.86
N GLU A 54 16.46 -9.04 -6.67
CA GLU A 54 17.31 -7.97 -6.12
C GLU A 54 17.48 -8.12 -4.61
N VAL A 55 16.44 -8.52 -3.88
CA VAL A 55 16.55 -8.86 -2.44
C VAL A 55 17.61 -9.93 -2.24
N THR A 56 17.58 -11.01 -3.05
CA THR A 56 18.56 -12.09 -2.99
C THR A 56 19.98 -11.58 -3.27
N ARG A 57 20.14 -10.65 -4.21
CA ARG A 57 21.44 -10.04 -4.51
C ARG A 57 21.92 -9.16 -3.34
N ILE A 58 21.03 -8.40 -2.72
CA ILE A 58 21.32 -7.52 -1.58
C ILE A 58 21.76 -8.36 -0.37
N GLU A 59 20.98 -9.38 0.00
CA GLU A 59 21.29 -10.27 1.13
C GLU A 59 22.64 -10.98 0.95
N LYS A 60 22.97 -11.40 -0.28
CA LYS A 60 24.29 -12.00 -0.58
C LYS A 60 25.44 -11.01 -0.46
N ALA A 61 25.21 -9.74 -0.82
CA ALA A 61 26.23 -8.69 -0.73
C ALA A 61 26.41 -8.17 0.71
N PHE A 62 25.33 -8.21 1.50
CA PHE A 62 25.26 -7.70 2.88
C PHE A 62 24.54 -8.72 3.75
N PRO A 63 25.20 -9.84 4.11
CA PRO A 63 24.58 -10.87 4.94
C PRO A 63 24.16 -10.30 6.29
N GLY A 64 22.93 -10.62 6.71
CA GLY A 64 22.45 -10.34 8.06
C GLY A 64 23.27 -11.09 9.13
N PRO A 65 23.04 -10.79 10.42
CA PRO A 65 23.77 -11.40 11.53
C PRO A 65 23.66 -12.94 11.56
N ASP A 66 22.52 -13.48 11.09
CA ASP A 66 22.23 -14.91 11.06
C ASP A 66 22.61 -15.59 9.73
N GLY A 67 23.18 -14.84 8.78
CA GLY A 67 23.57 -15.31 7.45
C GLY A 67 22.48 -15.21 6.38
N VAL A 68 22.88 -15.40 5.12
CA VAL A 68 22.03 -15.20 3.93
C VAL A 68 20.87 -16.19 3.91
N GLU A 69 21.13 -17.47 4.22
CA GLU A 69 20.13 -18.54 4.18
C GLU A 69 19.00 -18.28 5.17
N ALA A 70 19.32 -17.77 6.37
CA ALA A 70 18.33 -17.41 7.38
C ALA A 70 17.48 -16.23 6.91
N SER A 71 18.10 -15.14 6.43
CA SER A 71 17.38 -13.99 5.87
C SER A 71 16.43 -14.40 4.73
N LEU A 72 16.91 -15.22 3.79
CA LEU A 72 16.12 -15.60 2.61
C LEU A 72 14.93 -16.49 2.96
N LYS A 73 14.98 -17.21 4.08
CA LYS A 73 13.85 -18.02 4.57
C LYS A 73 12.71 -17.17 5.12
N THR A 74 13.01 -15.99 5.67
CA THR A 74 12.02 -15.09 6.27
C THR A 74 11.07 -14.51 5.21
N TYR A 75 11.53 -14.23 3.99
CA TYR A 75 10.69 -13.57 2.97
C TYR A 75 9.45 -14.39 2.55
N PRO A 76 9.55 -15.69 2.21
CA PRO A 76 8.38 -16.53 1.99
C PRO A 76 7.40 -16.55 3.17
N GLU A 77 7.90 -16.55 4.40
CA GLU A 77 7.07 -16.54 5.61
C GLU A 77 6.32 -15.21 5.76
N LEU A 78 6.99 -14.08 5.50
CA LEU A 78 6.36 -12.75 5.45
C LEU A 78 5.27 -12.68 4.38
N ARG A 79 5.49 -13.25 3.18
CA ARG A 79 4.46 -13.32 2.14
C ARG A 79 3.26 -14.16 2.60
N ALA A 80 3.51 -15.32 3.21
CA ALA A 80 2.45 -16.18 3.72
C ALA A 80 1.66 -15.50 4.85
N GLN A 81 2.34 -14.77 5.74
CA GLN A 81 1.70 -13.99 6.79
C GLN A 81 0.85 -12.86 6.19
N ALA A 82 1.39 -12.10 5.24
CA ALA A 82 0.64 -11.05 4.55
C ALA A 82 -0.66 -11.58 3.93
N GLN A 83 -0.64 -12.76 3.33
CA GLN A 83 -1.84 -13.41 2.77
C GLN A 83 -2.87 -13.80 3.85
N LYS A 84 -2.42 -14.20 5.04
CA LYS A 84 -3.32 -14.48 6.18
C LYS A 84 -3.96 -13.19 6.69
N ASP A 85 -3.17 -12.15 6.86
CA ASP A 85 -3.65 -10.85 7.36
C ASP A 85 -4.64 -10.21 6.37
N MET A 86 -4.38 -10.32 5.06
CA MET A 86 -5.34 -9.90 4.04
C MET A 86 -6.70 -10.58 4.19
N LYS A 87 -6.75 -11.87 4.54
CA LYS A 87 -8.02 -12.58 4.79
C LYS A 87 -8.71 -12.06 6.05
N ALA A 88 -7.95 -11.80 7.11
CA ALA A 88 -8.49 -11.22 8.34
C ALA A 88 -9.07 -9.82 8.09
N PHE A 89 -8.35 -8.97 7.34
CA PHE A 89 -8.83 -7.63 6.98
C PHE A 89 -10.08 -7.69 6.10
N ALA A 90 -10.10 -8.59 5.10
CA ALA A 90 -11.28 -8.79 4.27
C ALA A 90 -12.50 -9.25 5.09
N SER A 91 -12.31 -10.14 6.06
CA SER A 91 -13.36 -10.57 7.00
C SER A 91 -13.91 -9.37 7.80
N ALA A 92 -13.02 -8.58 8.40
CA ALA A 92 -13.39 -7.40 9.18
C ALA A 92 -14.15 -6.35 8.35
N ILE A 93 -13.69 -6.07 7.12
CA ILE A 93 -14.33 -5.14 6.18
C ILE A 93 -15.74 -5.65 5.83
N THR A 94 -15.85 -6.93 5.46
CA THR A 94 -17.14 -7.55 5.10
C THR A 94 -18.11 -7.56 6.29
N ALA A 95 -17.61 -7.83 7.50
CA ALA A 95 -18.43 -7.78 8.71
C ALA A 95 -18.96 -6.37 8.96
N ALA A 96 -18.10 -5.35 8.82
CA ALA A 96 -18.47 -3.94 8.97
C ALA A 96 -19.51 -3.51 7.93
N GLU A 97 -19.35 -3.91 6.67
CA GLU A 97 -20.30 -3.60 5.61
C GLU A 97 -21.67 -4.22 5.87
N LYS A 98 -21.72 -5.48 6.34
CA LYS A 98 -22.98 -6.15 6.71
C LYS A 98 -23.64 -5.56 7.95
N ALA A 99 -22.85 -5.02 8.87
CA ALA A 99 -23.32 -4.41 10.10
C ALA A 99 -23.68 -2.92 9.95
N SER A 100 -23.46 -2.35 8.77
CA SER A 100 -23.72 -0.94 8.51
C SER A 100 -25.15 -0.73 8.00
N PRO A 101 -25.91 0.24 8.54
CA PRO A 101 -27.22 0.61 8.01
C PRO A 101 -27.15 1.37 6.68
N ARG A 102 -25.95 1.80 6.26
CA ARG A 102 -25.70 2.49 4.99
C ARG A 102 -24.66 1.72 4.18
N PRO A 103 -24.71 1.74 2.84
CA PRO A 103 -23.65 1.16 2.03
C PRO A 103 -22.35 1.94 2.21
N ILE A 104 -21.34 1.30 2.81
CA ILE A 104 -20.01 1.88 3.06
C ILE A 104 -18.91 1.29 2.17
N SER A 105 -19.25 0.31 1.32
CA SER A 105 -18.30 -0.42 0.45
C SER A 105 -17.56 0.48 -0.54
N GLU A 106 -18.21 1.53 -1.06
CA GLU A 106 -17.56 2.50 -1.95
C GLU A 106 -16.43 3.27 -1.23
N TYR A 107 -16.68 3.66 0.03
CA TYR A 107 -15.65 4.28 0.87
C TYR A 107 -14.51 3.30 1.16
N GLY A 108 -14.84 2.06 1.53
CA GLY A 108 -13.85 1.01 1.75
C GLY A 108 -12.99 0.76 0.51
N GLY A 109 -13.61 0.63 -0.66
CA GLY A 109 -12.92 0.47 -1.94
C GLY A 109 -11.99 1.64 -2.27
N ALA A 110 -12.38 2.88 -1.95
CA ALA A 110 -11.50 4.04 -2.10
C ALA A 110 -10.28 3.96 -1.16
N GLN A 111 -10.46 3.52 0.08
CA GLN A 111 -9.34 3.34 1.02
C GLN A 111 -8.43 2.17 0.63
N VAL A 112 -8.97 1.07 0.11
CA VAL A 112 -8.16 -0.03 -0.47
C VAL A 112 -7.30 0.51 -1.61
N LYS A 113 -7.86 1.31 -2.53
CA LYS A 113 -7.09 1.93 -3.61
C LYS A 113 -6.01 2.87 -3.07
N ARG A 114 -6.33 3.67 -2.04
CA ARG A 114 -5.38 4.57 -1.37
C ARG A 114 -4.24 3.81 -0.67
N GLY A 115 -4.54 2.68 -0.05
CA GLY A 115 -3.55 1.79 0.55
C GLY A 115 -2.61 1.22 -0.49
N ALA A 116 -3.17 0.66 -1.58
CA ALA A 116 -2.38 0.19 -2.71
C ALA A 116 -1.57 1.33 -3.36
N ALA A 117 -2.03 2.58 -3.20
CA ALA A 117 -1.37 3.74 -3.79
C ALA A 117 0.04 4.01 -3.24
N ILE A 118 0.41 3.48 -2.07
CA ILE A 118 1.78 3.59 -1.55
C ILE A 118 2.81 2.87 -2.42
N TRP A 119 2.36 1.88 -3.20
CA TRP A 119 3.19 1.10 -4.13
C TRP A 119 3.05 1.59 -5.58
N GLN A 120 2.30 2.68 -5.82
CA GLN A 120 2.20 3.26 -7.15
C GLN A 120 3.56 3.77 -7.59
N GLY A 121 3.89 3.55 -8.86
CA GLY A 121 5.21 3.87 -9.40
C GLY A 121 6.30 2.83 -9.09
N ALA A 122 5.97 1.69 -8.44
CA ALA A 122 6.92 0.58 -8.27
C ALA A 122 7.53 0.10 -9.60
N GLY A 123 6.77 0.18 -10.71
CA GLY A 123 7.26 -0.14 -12.05
C GLY A 123 8.14 0.92 -12.70
N SER A 124 8.16 2.15 -12.18
CA SER A 124 8.93 3.28 -12.74
C SER A 124 10.23 3.57 -12.01
N ILE A 125 10.43 3.00 -10.81
CA ILE A 125 11.69 3.12 -10.07
C ILE A 125 12.65 1.99 -10.45
N ASP A 126 13.95 2.19 -10.20
CA ASP A 126 14.92 1.14 -10.44
C ASP A 126 14.69 -0.07 -9.51
N LYS A 127 15.07 -1.26 -9.97
CA LYS A 127 14.79 -2.51 -9.27
C LYS A 127 15.49 -2.60 -7.91
N ALA A 128 16.71 -2.08 -7.80
CA ALA A 128 17.48 -2.14 -6.55
C ALA A 128 16.85 -1.22 -5.49
N ARG A 129 16.40 -0.03 -5.89
CA ARG A 129 15.67 0.90 -5.03
C ARG A 129 14.32 0.35 -4.62
N LEU A 130 13.60 -0.29 -5.56
CA LEU A 130 12.33 -0.96 -5.25
C LEU A 130 12.54 -2.05 -4.19
N ALA A 131 13.55 -2.91 -4.36
CA ALA A 131 13.86 -3.95 -3.40
C ALA A 131 14.21 -3.39 -2.02
N GLN A 132 15.04 -2.34 -1.95
CA GLN A 132 15.37 -1.67 -0.69
C GLN A 132 14.14 -1.08 -0.01
N MET A 133 13.28 -0.39 -0.76
CA MET A 133 12.03 0.18 -0.23
C MET A 133 11.08 -0.91 0.24
N TRP A 134 10.98 -2.01 -0.50
CA TRP A 134 10.14 -3.13 -0.15
C TRP A 134 10.67 -3.85 1.11
N MET A 135 11.98 -4.06 1.23
CA MET A 135 12.60 -4.66 2.41
C MET A 135 12.47 -3.78 3.67
N SER A 136 12.51 -2.45 3.52
CA SER A 136 12.40 -1.53 4.65
C SER A 136 10.96 -1.20 5.05
N TRP A 137 9.98 -1.60 4.24
CA TRP A 137 8.58 -1.33 4.52
C TRP A 137 7.98 -2.40 5.42
N SER A 138 7.20 -1.95 6.40
CA SER A 138 6.37 -2.80 7.24
C SER A 138 4.98 -2.19 7.33
N PRO A 139 3.89 -3.00 7.32
CA PRO A 139 2.58 -2.48 7.58
C PRO A 139 2.54 -1.81 8.96
N PRO A 140 1.76 -0.74 9.15
CA PRO A 140 1.59 -0.12 10.46
C PRO A 140 1.15 -1.16 11.51
N GLY A 141 1.81 -1.18 12.68
CA GLY A 141 1.60 -2.21 13.72
C GLY A 141 0.17 -2.31 14.26
N ASP A 142 -0.66 -1.30 14.03
CA ASP A 142 -2.06 -1.26 14.44
C ASP A 142 -3.02 -2.02 13.51
N CYS A 143 -2.60 -2.42 12.30
CA CYS A 143 -3.51 -2.99 11.29
C CYS A 143 -4.27 -4.23 11.80
N GLU A 144 -3.56 -5.20 12.38
CA GLU A 144 -4.19 -6.40 12.95
C GLU A 144 -5.11 -6.10 14.13
N LYS A 145 -4.66 -5.23 15.05
CA LYS A 145 -5.40 -4.88 16.26
C LYS A 145 -6.73 -4.22 15.89
N ARG A 146 -6.71 -3.27 14.96
CA ARG A 146 -7.90 -2.57 14.49
C ARG A 146 -8.81 -3.48 13.67
N ALA A 147 -8.26 -4.40 12.88
CA ALA A 147 -9.07 -5.38 12.16
C ALA A 147 -9.85 -6.30 13.12
N LYS A 148 -9.18 -6.84 14.15
CA LYS A 148 -9.84 -7.68 15.17
C LYS A 148 -10.91 -6.89 15.92
N ALA A 149 -10.62 -5.65 16.31
CA ALA A 149 -11.58 -4.78 16.98
C ALA A 149 -12.79 -4.46 16.09
N LEU A 150 -12.57 -4.15 14.81
CA LEU A 150 -13.61 -3.85 13.82
C LEU A 150 -14.51 -5.06 13.61
N GLU A 151 -13.93 -6.24 13.42
CA GLU A 151 -14.67 -7.48 13.22
C GLU A 151 -15.54 -7.81 14.44
N MET A 152 -14.99 -7.73 15.66
CA MET A 152 -15.76 -7.96 16.89
C MET A 152 -16.93 -6.99 17.01
N LYS A 153 -16.70 -5.68 16.89
CA LYS A 153 -17.76 -4.66 16.96
C LYS A 153 -18.83 -4.90 15.91
N SER A 154 -18.41 -5.15 14.67
CA SER A 154 -19.32 -5.35 13.53
C SER A 154 -20.13 -6.64 13.68
N SER A 155 -19.54 -7.71 14.21
CA SER A 155 -20.27 -8.95 14.46
C SER A 155 -21.38 -8.77 15.50
N ILE A 156 -21.16 -7.96 16.54
CA ILE A 156 -22.16 -7.64 17.57
C ILE A 156 -23.27 -6.77 16.98
N LEU A 157 -22.89 -5.68 16.28
CA LEU A 157 -23.84 -4.77 15.61
C LEU A 157 -24.69 -5.51 14.58
N GLY A 158 -24.06 -6.35 13.75
CA GLY A 158 -24.74 -7.16 12.74
C GLY A 158 -25.73 -8.13 13.37
N ARG A 159 -25.41 -8.77 14.50
CA ARG A 159 -26.35 -9.63 15.23
C ARG A 159 -27.53 -8.83 15.79
N ALA A 160 -27.29 -7.66 16.36
CA ALA A 160 -28.35 -6.80 16.90
C ALA A 160 -29.30 -6.30 15.81
N LEU A 161 -28.77 -5.86 14.66
CA LEU A 161 -29.57 -5.43 13.50
C LEU A 161 -30.41 -6.58 12.94
N ASN A 162 -29.81 -7.77 12.78
CA ASN A 162 -30.54 -8.96 12.31
C ASN A 162 -31.61 -9.43 13.31
N TYR A 163 -31.33 -9.39 14.62
CA TYR A 163 -32.32 -9.72 15.64
C TYR A 163 -33.55 -8.79 15.56
N ASN A 164 -33.33 -7.49 15.39
CA ASN A 164 -34.42 -6.52 15.21
C ASN A 164 -35.18 -6.74 13.89
N ALA A 165 -34.50 -7.08 12.80
CA ALA A 165 -35.16 -7.37 11.52
C ALA A 165 -36.02 -8.65 11.57
N VAL A 166 -35.53 -9.71 12.20
CA VAL A 166 -36.29 -10.96 12.41
C VAL A 166 -37.47 -10.73 13.36
N SER A 167 -37.27 -9.97 14.44
CA SER A 167 -38.34 -9.63 15.39
C SER A 167 -39.42 -8.74 14.74
N ALA A 168 -39.04 -7.79 13.89
CA ALA A 168 -39.98 -6.96 13.14
C ALA A 168 -40.75 -7.76 12.07
N THR A 169 -40.13 -8.77 11.48
CA THR A 169 -40.82 -9.68 10.51
C THR A 169 -41.74 -10.67 11.23
N SER A 170 -41.38 -11.12 12.43
CA SER A 170 -42.22 -12.00 13.27
C SER A 170 -43.43 -11.27 13.89
N GLN A 171 -43.37 -9.94 14.02
CA GLN A 171 -44.45 -9.09 14.52
C GLN A 171 -45.30 -8.42 13.43
N ALA A 172 -45.05 -8.71 12.15
CA ALA A 172 -45.97 -8.27 11.11
C ALA A 172 -47.34 -8.92 11.38
N PRO A 173 -48.44 -8.14 11.55
CA PRO A 173 -49.76 -8.72 11.62
C PRO A 173 -49.99 -9.48 10.33
N VAL A 174 -50.48 -10.71 10.45
CA VAL A 174 -51.03 -11.48 9.34
C VAL A 174 -52.21 -10.69 8.80
N THR A 175 -51.94 -9.72 7.93
CA THR A 175 -52.95 -9.17 7.06
C THR A 175 -53.19 -10.29 6.07
N ALA A 176 -54.35 -10.93 6.18
CA ALA A 176 -54.81 -11.93 5.24
C ALA A 176 -54.81 -11.28 3.84
N GLN A 177 -53.71 -11.47 3.12
CA GLN A 177 -53.62 -11.12 1.71
C GLN A 177 -54.41 -12.19 0.98
N SER A 178 -55.65 -11.85 0.66
CA SER A 178 -56.52 -12.62 -0.22
C SER A 178 -55.72 -13.09 -1.42
N ALA A 179 -55.68 -14.40 -1.59
CA ALA A 179 -55.12 -15.05 -2.77
C ALA A 179 -55.74 -14.44 -4.04
N PRO A 180 -54.95 -14.03 -5.03
CA PRO A 180 -55.47 -13.85 -6.38
C PRO A 180 -55.83 -15.22 -6.95
N GLU A 181 -57.09 -15.31 -7.34
CA GLU A 181 -57.73 -16.39 -8.08
C GLU A 181 -56.89 -16.80 -9.30
N GLN A 182 -56.68 -18.11 -9.44
CA GLN A 182 -56.04 -18.71 -10.61
C GLN A 182 -56.96 -18.56 -11.84
N GLY A 183 -56.51 -17.78 -12.83
CA GLY A 183 -56.99 -17.83 -14.22
C GLY A 183 -55.90 -18.43 -15.14
N PRO A 184 -56.27 -19.07 -16.26
CA PRO A 184 -55.56 -20.22 -16.80
C PRO A 184 -54.28 -19.91 -17.58
N ALA A 185 -53.37 -20.88 -17.54
CA ALA A 185 -52.12 -20.95 -18.30
C ALA A 185 -52.34 -21.03 -19.81
N PRO A 186 -51.52 -20.33 -20.61
CA PRO A 186 -51.14 -20.77 -21.95
C PRO A 186 -49.79 -21.49 -21.92
N ALA A 187 -49.74 -22.55 -22.73
CA ALA A 187 -48.67 -23.52 -22.91
C ALA A 187 -47.34 -22.92 -23.46
N PRO A 188 -46.23 -23.70 -23.39
CA PRO A 188 -44.87 -23.21 -23.57
C PRO A 188 -44.47 -23.10 -25.05
N MET A 189 -43.93 -21.95 -25.45
CA MET A 189 -43.23 -21.82 -26.74
C MET A 189 -41.75 -22.18 -26.56
N ALA A 190 -41.35 -23.24 -27.26
CA ALA A 190 -39.99 -23.73 -27.40
C ALA A 190 -39.07 -22.69 -28.10
N PRO A 191 -37.74 -22.77 -27.87
CA PRO A 191 -36.77 -21.84 -28.42
C PRO A 191 -36.45 -22.15 -29.89
N PRO A 192 -36.19 -21.14 -30.75
CA PRO A 192 -35.53 -21.38 -32.02
C PRO A 192 -34.04 -21.67 -31.80
N VAL A 193 -33.66 -22.90 -32.17
CA VAL A 193 -32.28 -23.33 -32.47
C VAL A 193 -31.98 -22.96 -33.94
N ALA A 194 -30.69 -22.92 -34.27
CA ALA A 194 -30.06 -22.87 -35.60
C ALA A 194 -29.69 -21.46 -36.10
N ALA A 195 -28.54 -21.21 -36.72
CA ALA A 195 -27.35 -22.01 -37.01
C ALA A 195 -26.25 -21.01 -37.45
N ALA A 196 -25.01 -21.23 -37.02
CA ALA A 196 -23.86 -21.57 -37.86
C ALA A 196 -23.39 -20.52 -38.90
N ALA A 197 -22.14 -20.09 -38.74
CA ALA A 197 -21.04 -20.07 -39.74
C ALA A 197 -19.97 -19.09 -39.22
N SER A 198 -18.83 -19.54 -38.67
CA SER A 198 -17.63 -19.95 -39.41
C SER A 198 -17.28 -19.05 -40.61
N THR A 199 -16.32 -18.13 -40.41
CA THR A 199 -15.26 -17.87 -41.40
C THR A 199 -13.94 -17.63 -40.68
N LYS A 200 -12.99 -18.53 -40.96
CA LYS A 200 -11.55 -18.33 -40.75
C LYS A 200 -11.08 -17.08 -41.51
N ALA A 201 -10.16 -16.33 -40.91
CA ALA A 201 -9.11 -15.66 -41.67
C ALA A 201 -7.85 -15.57 -40.81
N VAL A 202 -6.88 -16.39 -41.19
CA VAL A 202 -5.46 -16.28 -40.84
C VAL A 202 -4.92 -15.00 -41.46
N SER A 203 -4.11 -14.24 -40.73
CA SER A 203 -2.93 -13.57 -41.30
C SER A 203 -1.90 -13.20 -40.24
N LYS A 204 -0.75 -13.85 -40.39
CA LYS A 204 0.55 -13.57 -39.78
C LYS A 204 1.01 -12.16 -40.16
N THR A 205 1.46 -11.35 -39.19
CA THR A 205 2.69 -10.55 -39.34
C THR A 205 3.21 -10.03 -38.00
N ALA A 206 4.23 -10.69 -37.47
CA ALA A 206 5.39 -10.06 -36.85
C ALA A 206 6.59 -10.44 -37.73
N PRO A 207 7.77 -9.77 -37.72
CA PRO A 207 8.23 -8.76 -36.76
C PRO A 207 8.90 -7.53 -37.43
N ALA A 208 9.08 -6.43 -36.69
CA ALA A 208 10.10 -5.44 -37.03
C ALA A 208 10.74 -4.86 -35.78
N LYS A 209 12.00 -5.26 -35.60
CA LYS A 209 12.97 -4.81 -34.60
C LYS A 209 13.69 -3.59 -35.16
N PRO A 210 13.74 -2.43 -34.48
CA PRO A 210 14.77 -1.44 -34.75
C PRO A 210 16.01 -1.73 -33.91
N ALA A 211 17.14 -1.81 -34.61
CA ALA A 211 18.48 -1.98 -34.08
C ALA A 211 18.99 -0.69 -33.38
N PRO A 212 20.06 -0.79 -32.57
CA PRO A 212 20.47 0.24 -31.62
C PRO A 212 21.27 1.38 -32.28
N ALA A 213 21.09 2.60 -31.79
CA ALA A 213 21.85 3.76 -32.20
C ALA A 213 23.29 3.73 -31.62
N PRO A 214 24.30 4.24 -32.36
CA PRO A 214 25.72 4.18 -31.99
C PRO A 214 26.12 5.19 -30.89
N PRO A 215 27.23 4.92 -30.15
CA PRO A 215 27.65 5.74 -29.02
C PRO A 215 28.39 7.00 -29.47
N LYS A 216 28.18 8.11 -28.77
CA LYS A 216 28.98 9.34 -28.89
C LYS A 216 29.81 9.59 -27.60
N PRO A 217 30.94 10.29 -27.71
CA PRO A 217 32.18 9.96 -27.00
C PRO A 217 32.37 10.66 -25.65
N LYS A 218 33.18 10.01 -24.79
CA LYS A 218 33.76 10.54 -23.55
C LYS A 218 34.77 11.66 -23.83
N ALA A 219 34.75 12.72 -23.02
CA ALA A 219 35.93 13.45 -22.53
C ALA A 219 35.48 14.50 -21.48
N PRO A 220 36.36 15.02 -20.62
CA PRO A 220 37.35 14.33 -19.80
C PRO A 220 37.20 14.67 -18.30
N ALA A 221 37.82 13.84 -17.45
CA ALA A 221 37.99 14.10 -16.03
C ALA A 221 38.80 15.38 -15.80
N VAL A 222 38.29 16.27 -14.96
CA VAL A 222 39.09 17.33 -14.33
C VAL A 222 38.96 17.21 -12.82
N LYS A 223 40.06 16.85 -12.18
CA LYS A 223 40.42 17.16 -10.80
C LYS A 223 41.91 17.53 -10.82
N PRO A 224 42.43 18.24 -9.81
CA PRO A 224 41.84 19.32 -9.01
C PRO A 224 42.85 20.49 -8.88
N ALA A 225 42.44 21.63 -8.31
CA ALA A 225 43.40 22.57 -7.72
C ALA A 225 42.86 23.14 -6.39
N PRO A 226 43.71 23.34 -5.37
CA PRO A 226 43.30 23.49 -3.97
C PRO A 226 43.35 24.95 -3.51
N VAL A 227 42.34 25.43 -2.77
CA VAL A 227 42.49 26.64 -1.94
C VAL A 227 41.56 26.61 -0.72
N ALA A 228 42.18 26.64 0.46
CA ALA A 228 41.73 27.19 1.75
C ALA A 228 40.38 26.75 2.38
N ALA A 229 40.48 25.77 3.29
CA ALA A 229 39.95 25.75 4.66
C ALA A 229 38.57 26.38 5.00
N LYS A 230 37.62 25.47 5.29
CA LYS A 230 36.49 25.55 6.26
C LYS A 230 35.05 25.81 5.79
N GLU A 231 34.72 25.83 4.51
CA GLU A 231 33.32 25.74 4.05
C GLU A 231 33.18 24.76 2.89
N ILE A 232 32.35 23.72 3.05
CA ILE A 232 31.93 22.86 1.93
C ILE A 232 30.53 23.31 1.53
N ILE A 233 30.40 23.88 0.33
CA ILE A 233 29.09 24.24 -0.25
C ILE A 233 28.51 22.98 -0.88
N ILE A 234 27.34 22.56 -0.42
CA ILE A 234 26.60 21.42 -0.94
C ILE A 234 25.51 21.93 -1.86
N ASP A 235 25.58 21.49 -3.11
CA ASP A 235 24.55 21.71 -4.11
C ASP A 235 23.35 20.79 -3.82
N PRO A 236 22.12 21.34 -3.68
CA PRO A 236 20.92 20.53 -3.46
C PRO A 236 20.61 19.56 -4.63
N ALA A 237 21.18 19.78 -5.82
CA ALA A 237 21.05 18.85 -6.94
C ALA A 237 22.02 17.66 -6.89
N ASN A 238 23.05 17.70 -6.02
CA ASN A 238 24.02 16.60 -5.85
C ASN A 238 24.64 16.61 -4.44
N PRO A 239 23.94 16.05 -3.43
CA PRO A 239 24.36 16.17 -2.04
C PRO A 239 25.58 15.30 -1.73
N ALA A 240 26.71 15.94 -1.43
CA ALA A 240 27.88 15.28 -0.86
C ALA A 240 27.67 15.04 0.66
N PRO A 241 28.21 13.94 1.22
CA PRO A 241 28.13 13.70 2.67
C PRO A 241 28.92 14.77 3.45
N CYS A 242 28.27 15.37 4.44
CA CYS A 242 28.86 16.33 5.37
C CYS A 242 28.95 15.72 6.77
N ALA A 243 30.10 15.87 7.41
CA ALA A 243 30.38 15.36 8.75
C ALA A 243 30.00 16.34 9.88
N GLY A 244 29.30 17.44 9.58
CA GLY A 244 28.89 18.46 10.55
C GLY A 244 27.55 19.10 10.19
N SER A 245 27.24 20.24 10.81
CA SER A 245 25.93 20.90 10.68
C SER A 245 25.73 21.61 9.33
N LEU A 246 24.56 21.37 8.69
CA LEU A 246 24.16 22.00 7.43
C LEU A 246 23.35 23.27 7.68
N ILE A 247 23.84 24.41 7.18
CA ILE A 247 23.19 25.71 7.32
C ILE A 247 22.67 26.19 5.96
N PRO A 248 21.38 26.52 5.81
CA PRO A 248 20.85 27.15 4.61
C PRO A 248 21.47 28.52 4.36
N ALA A 249 21.93 28.77 3.14
CA ALA A 249 22.49 30.05 2.73
C ALA A 249 22.10 30.41 1.29
N LYS A 250 22.25 31.69 0.92
CA LYS A 250 22.11 32.16 -0.46
C LYS A 250 23.44 32.67 -0.98
N ARG A 251 23.94 32.10 -2.08
CA ARG A 251 25.15 32.55 -2.77
C ARG A 251 24.84 32.78 -4.25
N GLY A 252 25.01 34.01 -4.72
CA GLY A 252 24.71 34.37 -6.12
C GLY A 252 23.24 34.20 -6.53
N GLY A 253 22.30 34.34 -5.59
CA GLY A 253 20.86 34.21 -5.85
C GLY A 253 20.31 32.78 -5.86
N LYS A 254 21.14 31.77 -5.56
CA LYS A 254 20.73 30.37 -5.44
C LYS A 254 20.79 29.90 -3.99
N ASP A 255 19.83 29.06 -3.61
CA ASP A 255 19.82 28.38 -2.31
C ASP A 255 20.89 27.28 -2.30
N VAL A 256 21.81 27.37 -1.34
CA VAL A 256 22.91 26.42 -1.13
C VAL A 256 22.96 26.00 0.34
N LEU A 257 23.45 24.79 0.61
CA LEU A 257 23.67 24.31 1.97
C LEU A 257 25.16 24.45 2.30
N ILE A 258 25.50 25.09 3.41
CA ILE A 258 26.88 25.22 3.88
C ILE A 258 27.11 24.18 4.98
N CYS A 259 28.06 23.28 4.74
CA CYS A 259 28.56 22.34 5.73
C CYS A 259 29.62 23.02 6.60
N LYS A 260 29.30 23.24 7.88
CA LYS A 260 30.27 23.61 8.92
C LYS A 260 30.73 22.35 9.65
N ALA A 261 32.04 22.19 9.80
CA ALA A 261 32.57 21.22 10.74
C ALA A 261 32.36 21.75 12.17
N ASP A 262 31.77 20.92 13.04
CA ASP A 262 31.64 21.20 14.48
C ASP A 262 32.98 21.05 15.20
#